data_AF-A0A9D1IQA0-F1
#
_entry.id   AF-A0A9D1IQA0-F1
#
_cell.length_a   1.000
_cell.length_b   1.000
_cell.length_c   1.000
_cell.angle_alpha   90.00
_cell.angle_beta   90.00
_cell.angle_gamma   90.00
#
_symmetry.space_group_name_H-M   'P 1'
#
loop_
_entity.id
_entity.type
_entity.pdbx_description
1 polymer ?
#
loop_
_entity_poly.entity_id
_entity_poly.type
_entity_poly.pdbx_seq_one_letter_code
_entity_poly.pdbx_strand_id
1 'polypeptide(L)'
;MSNAWNKMEIIRHKDRPTVLDYIPAIFTDFYEMHGDRYYGDDAAIMAGIAHLKGTPVTVIAEVKGRNFEENQKSNFAMPHPEGYRKALRLAKQAAKFGRPVICFVDTPGAYCGVEAEERGQGEAIARNLYELITLPTPIITVVLGEGGSGGALALSICDELAMLENAVYSVISPRGAASILWKDPTREQDAAEALKITADDLKMLDVADTVISEPVGGAHNNPVQMAENLQEYLIGAVKKLSQVPIEKLLANRYNKFRKVGDVSE
;
A
#
# COMPACT_ATOMS: atom_id res chain seq x y z
N MET A 1 -21.83 6.84 -11.96
CA MET A 1 -20.42 6.73 -11.53
C MET A 1 -20.38 7.08 -10.06
N SER A 2 -19.77 6.25 -9.21
CA SER A 2 -19.51 6.65 -7.83
C SER A 2 -18.49 7.78 -7.83
N ASN A 3 -18.80 8.86 -7.13
CA ASN A 3 -17.91 9.99 -6.97
C ASN A 3 -16.82 9.62 -5.90
N ALA A 4 -15.74 10.39 -5.81
CA ALA A 4 -14.62 10.08 -4.91
C ALA A 4 -15.08 9.95 -3.45
N TRP A 5 -16.06 10.77 -3.05
CA TRP A 5 -16.66 10.70 -1.72
C TRP A 5 -17.34 9.35 -1.41
N ASN A 6 -18.18 8.85 -2.33
CA ASN A 6 -18.84 7.56 -2.14
C ASN A 6 -17.82 6.42 -2.03
N LYS A 7 -16.73 6.47 -2.81
CA LYS A 7 -15.64 5.50 -2.70
C LYS A 7 -14.96 5.58 -1.32
N MET A 8 -14.73 6.80 -0.80
CA MET A 8 -14.21 7.00 0.57
C MET A 8 -15.14 6.43 1.65
N GLU A 9 -16.46 6.57 1.50
CA GLU A 9 -17.43 5.95 2.43
C GLU A 9 -17.36 4.42 2.38
N ILE A 10 -17.22 3.83 1.18
CA ILE A 10 -17.06 2.39 0.99
C ILE A 10 -15.78 1.86 1.64
N ILE A 11 -14.65 2.56 1.52
CA ILE A 11 -13.39 2.10 2.11
C ILE A 11 -13.32 2.29 3.63
N ARG A 12 -14.13 3.19 4.18
CA ARG A 12 -14.27 3.42 5.63
C ARG A 12 -15.34 2.52 6.26
N HIS A 13 -15.99 1.66 5.48
CA HIS A 13 -16.97 0.71 5.98
C HIS A 13 -16.32 -0.22 7.03
N LYS A 14 -16.97 -0.35 8.18
CA LYS A 14 -16.45 -1.13 9.33
C LYS A 14 -16.14 -2.61 9.00
N ASP A 15 -16.91 -3.17 8.06
CA ASP A 15 -16.79 -4.58 7.65
C ASP A 15 -15.92 -4.74 6.40
N ARG A 16 -15.20 -3.68 5.97
CA ARG A 16 -14.25 -3.81 4.86
C ARG A 16 -13.14 -4.78 5.27
N PRO A 17 -12.85 -5.82 4.46
CA PRO A 17 -11.81 -6.76 4.79
C PRO A 17 -10.46 -6.05 4.84
N THR A 18 -9.62 -6.45 5.78
CA THR A 18 -8.27 -5.89 5.95
C THR A 18 -7.23 -6.94 5.60
N VAL A 19 -5.96 -6.60 5.71
CA VAL A 19 -4.86 -7.56 5.52
C VAL A 19 -4.97 -8.77 6.45
N LEU A 20 -5.65 -8.63 7.60
CA LEU A 20 -5.95 -9.72 8.53
C LEU A 20 -6.94 -10.74 7.96
N ASP A 21 -7.76 -10.36 6.97
CA ASP A 21 -8.63 -11.26 6.20
C ASP A 21 -7.91 -11.81 4.97
N TYR A 22 -7.24 -10.93 4.23
CA TYR A 22 -6.66 -11.29 2.94
C TYR A 22 -5.45 -12.21 3.07
N ILE A 23 -4.56 -11.99 4.04
CA ILE A 23 -3.36 -12.82 4.18
C ILE A 23 -3.71 -14.30 4.38
N PRO A 24 -4.54 -14.70 5.36
CA PRO A 24 -4.90 -16.10 5.55
C PRO A 24 -5.77 -16.67 4.43
N ALA A 25 -6.51 -15.84 3.68
CA ALA A 25 -7.31 -16.30 2.55
C ALA A 25 -6.48 -16.55 1.28
N ILE A 26 -5.42 -15.78 1.06
CA ILE A 26 -4.66 -15.75 -0.20
C ILE A 26 -3.38 -16.58 -0.13
N PHE A 27 -2.71 -16.60 1.02
CA PHE A 27 -1.40 -17.22 1.19
C PHE A 27 -1.47 -18.45 2.09
N THR A 28 -0.60 -19.42 1.83
CA THR A 28 -0.37 -20.57 2.72
C THR A 28 0.96 -20.42 3.44
N ASP A 29 1.07 -21.06 4.61
CA ASP A 29 2.28 -21.07 5.45
C ASP A 29 2.83 -19.67 5.76
N PHE A 30 1.94 -18.70 6.02
CA PHE A 30 2.37 -17.38 6.41
C PHE A 30 3.10 -17.43 7.75
N TYR A 31 4.37 -17.06 7.74
CA TYR A 31 5.22 -16.95 8.91
C TYR A 31 5.59 -15.49 9.13
N GLU A 32 4.94 -14.87 10.12
CA GLU A 32 5.17 -13.48 10.49
C GLU A 32 6.57 -13.30 11.09
N MET A 33 7.21 -12.18 10.73
CA MET A 33 8.58 -11.86 11.11
C MET A 33 8.66 -10.46 11.72
N HIS A 34 8.96 -10.43 13.01
CA HIS A 34 8.92 -9.23 13.83
C HIS A 34 10.24 -8.44 13.86
N GLY A 35 10.13 -7.15 14.19
CA GLY A 35 11.21 -6.25 14.59
C GLY A 35 12.00 -5.62 13.45
N ASP A 36 12.56 -4.43 13.65
CA ASP A 36 13.41 -3.75 12.69
C ASP A 36 14.92 -4.00 12.90
N ARG A 37 15.30 -4.57 14.05
CA ARG A 37 16.69 -4.75 14.55
C ARG A 37 17.39 -3.47 14.99
N TYR A 38 16.65 -2.38 15.18
CA TYR A 38 17.17 -1.10 15.66
C TYR A 38 16.43 -0.61 16.91
N TYR A 39 15.10 -0.61 16.88
CA TYR A 39 14.28 0.00 17.93
C TYR A 39 13.15 -0.91 18.40
N GLY A 40 12.32 -1.43 17.50
CA GLY A 40 11.09 -2.09 17.91
C GLY A 40 10.40 -2.89 16.81
N ASP A 41 9.28 -3.49 17.18
CA ASP A 41 8.35 -4.14 16.26
C ASP A 41 7.06 -3.34 16.18
N ASP A 42 6.88 -2.63 15.07
CA ASP A 42 5.71 -1.78 14.86
C ASP A 42 4.49 -2.58 14.42
N ALA A 43 3.47 -2.64 15.27
CA ALA A 43 2.23 -3.37 14.98
C ALA A 43 1.40 -2.76 13.82
N ALA A 44 1.71 -1.55 13.36
CA ALA A 44 1.10 -0.98 12.16
C ALA A 44 1.57 -1.66 10.87
N ILE A 45 2.67 -2.43 10.90
CA ILE A 45 3.20 -3.18 9.76
C ILE A 45 3.25 -4.67 10.09
N MET A 46 2.47 -5.49 9.40
CA MET A 46 2.61 -6.95 9.41
C MET A 46 3.51 -7.37 8.26
N ALA A 47 4.49 -8.23 8.52
CA ALA A 47 5.41 -8.61 7.47
C ALA A 47 5.98 -10.03 7.70
N GLY A 48 6.15 -10.80 6.64
CA GLY A 48 6.53 -12.21 6.77
C GLY A 48 6.85 -12.88 5.44
N ILE A 49 7.07 -14.19 5.50
CA ILE A 49 7.20 -15.06 4.32
C ILE A 49 5.98 -15.96 4.20
N ALA A 50 5.60 -16.29 2.97
CA ALA A 50 4.44 -17.12 2.69
C ALA A 50 4.62 -17.85 1.36
N HIS A 51 3.67 -18.72 1.03
CA HIS A 51 3.50 -19.27 -0.32
C HIS A 51 2.27 -18.66 -1.00
N LEU A 52 2.46 -18.14 -2.21
CA LEU A 52 1.39 -17.79 -3.14
C LEU A 52 1.29 -18.89 -4.19
N LYS A 53 0.29 -19.77 -4.06
CA LYS A 53 0.10 -20.94 -4.94
C LYS A 53 1.40 -21.74 -5.16
N GLY A 54 2.10 -22.00 -4.06
CA GLY A 54 3.40 -22.72 -4.03
C GLY A 54 4.63 -21.87 -4.35
N THR A 55 4.48 -20.61 -4.77
CA THR A 55 5.62 -19.70 -5.00
C THR A 55 5.99 -18.99 -3.69
N PRO A 56 7.25 -19.10 -3.20
CA PRO A 56 7.66 -18.41 -1.99
C PRO A 56 7.74 -16.90 -2.23
N VAL A 57 7.06 -16.13 -1.36
CA VAL A 57 6.97 -14.66 -1.43
C VAL A 57 7.27 -14.05 -0.08
N THR A 58 7.63 -12.77 -0.07
CA THR A 58 7.62 -11.94 1.13
C THR A 58 6.42 -11.01 1.07
N VAL A 59 5.61 -11.00 2.12
CA VAL A 59 4.42 -10.14 2.24
C VAL A 59 4.71 -9.06 3.27
N ILE A 60 4.38 -7.81 2.95
CA ILE A 60 4.52 -6.63 3.81
C ILE A 60 3.20 -5.87 3.73
N ALA A 61 2.62 -5.50 4.86
CA ALA A 61 1.25 -5.01 4.90
C ALA A 61 1.09 -3.95 5.99
N GLU A 62 0.45 -2.83 5.66
CA GLU A 62 -0.12 -1.93 6.66
C GLU A 62 -1.37 -2.55 7.28
N VAL A 63 -1.48 -2.46 8.61
CA VAL A 63 -2.52 -3.17 9.37
C VAL A 63 -3.58 -2.19 9.84
N LYS A 64 -4.68 -2.12 9.10
CA LYS A 64 -5.92 -1.47 9.56
C LYS A 64 -6.73 -2.45 10.41
N GLY A 65 -7.13 -2.01 11.60
CA GLY A 65 -7.97 -2.78 12.49
C GLY A 65 -9.44 -2.69 12.10
N ARG A 66 -10.23 -3.72 12.39
CA ARG A 66 -11.68 -3.74 12.13
C ARG A 66 -12.48 -3.02 13.21
N ASN A 67 -11.93 -2.94 14.41
CA ASN A 67 -12.55 -2.31 15.57
C ASN A 67 -11.57 -1.39 16.28
N PHE A 68 -12.04 -0.68 17.31
CA PHE A 68 -11.22 0.26 18.05
C PHE A 68 -10.01 -0.39 18.72
N GLU A 69 -10.17 -1.60 19.29
CA GLU A 69 -9.09 -2.29 19.99
C GLU A 69 -7.99 -2.74 19.00
N GLU A 70 -8.36 -3.31 17.86
CA GLU A 70 -7.43 -3.68 16.80
C GLU A 70 -6.72 -2.46 16.22
N ASN A 71 -7.47 -1.38 15.95
CA ASN A 71 -6.87 -0.14 15.45
C ASN A 71 -5.92 0.46 16.48
N GLN A 72 -6.27 0.46 17.77
CA GLN A 72 -5.36 0.95 18.80
C GLN A 72 -4.07 0.11 18.84
N LYS A 73 -4.17 -1.22 18.70
CA LYS A 73 -2.99 -2.10 18.65
C LYS A 73 -2.10 -1.82 17.44
N SER A 74 -2.67 -1.54 16.27
CA SER A 74 -1.92 -1.26 15.04
C SER A 74 -1.68 0.22 14.76
N ASN A 75 -1.81 1.07 15.79
CA ASN A 75 -1.67 2.53 15.69
C ASN A 75 -2.51 3.14 14.55
N PHE A 76 -3.73 2.63 14.36
CA PHE A 76 -4.69 3.04 13.33
C PHE A 76 -4.10 2.96 11.91
N ALA A 77 -3.29 1.93 11.67
CA ALA A 77 -2.53 1.74 10.43
C ALA A 77 -1.58 2.89 10.11
N MET A 78 -1.09 3.63 11.11
CA MET A 78 -0.10 4.70 10.93
C MET A 78 1.27 4.22 11.41
N PRO A 79 2.17 3.80 10.52
CA PRO A 79 3.47 3.30 10.93
C PRO A 79 4.36 4.40 11.54
N HIS A 80 5.13 3.98 12.54
CA HIS A 80 6.30 4.66 13.05
C HIS A 80 7.54 4.34 12.19
N PRO A 81 8.67 5.03 12.40
CA PRO A 81 9.88 4.82 11.60
C PRO A 81 10.37 3.37 11.61
N GLU A 82 10.30 2.70 12.76
CA GLU A 82 10.63 1.28 12.93
C GLU A 82 9.76 0.34 12.06
N GLY A 83 8.51 0.71 11.75
CA GLY A 83 7.66 -0.04 10.82
C GLY A 83 8.23 -0.05 9.40
N TYR A 84 8.63 1.13 8.91
CA TYR A 84 9.27 1.25 7.59
C TYR A 84 10.66 0.60 7.56
N ARG A 85 11.42 0.64 8.67
CA ARG A 85 12.70 -0.08 8.77
C ARG A 85 12.50 -1.60 8.75
N LYS A 86 11.48 -2.11 9.44
CA LYS A 86 11.07 -3.52 9.41
C LYS A 86 10.67 -3.95 7.99
N ALA A 87 9.84 -3.15 7.31
CA ALA A 87 9.46 -3.41 5.92
C ALA A 87 10.69 -3.53 5.02
N LEU A 88 11.58 -2.54 5.05
CA LEU A 88 12.81 -2.56 4.25
C LEU A 88 13.72 -3.74 4.59
N ARG A 89 13.84 -4.11 5.87
CA ARG A 89 14.61 -5.28 6.30
C ARG A 89 14.12 -6.57 5.63
N LEU A 90 12.81 -6.78 5.59
CA LEU A 90 12.24 -7.96 4.95
C LEU A 90 12.28 -7.88 3.42
N ALA A 91 12.11 -6.71 2.82
CA ALA A 91 12.29 -6.52 1.38
C ALA A 91 13.73 -6.88 0.94
N LYS A 92 14.74 -6.43 1.70
CA LYS A 92 16.15 -6.82 1.48
C LYS A 92 16.38 -8.32 1.66
N GLN A 93 15.72 -8.93 2.63
CA GLN A 93 15.78 -10.38 2.82
C GLN A 93 15.15 -11.11 1.62
N ALA A 94 14.01 -10.63 1.11
CA ALA A 94 13.36 -11.19 -0.06
C ALA A 94 14.29 -11.17 -1.28
N ALA A 95 14.93 -10.04 -1.55
CA ALA A 95 15.91 -9.90 -2.63
C ALA A 95 17.11 -10.85 -2.45
N LYS A 96 17.63 -11.00 -1.24
CA LYS A 96 18.73 -11.95 -0.94
C LYS A 96 18.40 -13.40 -1.33
N PHE A 97 17.14 -13.79 -1.22
CA PHE A 97 16.68 -15.15 -1.50
C PHE A 97 15.87 -15.27 -2.81
N GLY A 98 15.84 -14.22 -3.63
CA GLY A 98 15.11 -14.23 -4.91
C GLY A 98 13.60 -14.39 -4.77
N ARG A 99 12.99 -13.93 -3.67
CA ARG A 99 11.54 -13.96 -3.48
C ARG A 99 10.89 -12.65 -3.96
N PRO A 100 9.79 -12.71 -4.71
CA PRO A 100 8.93 -11.54 -4.96
C PRO A 100 8.44 -10.92 -3.65
N VAL A 101 8.32 -9.60 -3.63
CA VAL A 101 7.74 -8.83 -2.54
C VAL A 101 6.32 -8.39 -2.93
N ILE A 102 5.36 -8.64 -2.05
CA ILE A 102 3.98 -8.18 -2.18
C ILE A 102 3.69 -7.23 -1.03
N CYS A 103 3.39 -5.98 -1.36
CA CYS A 103 3.03 -4.93 -0.42
C CYS A 103 1.51 -4.69 -0.43
N PHE A 104 0.90 -4.60 0.74
CA PHE A 104 -0.48 -4.14 0.91
C PHE A 104 -0.50 -2.80 1.63
N VAL A 105 -1.11 -1.81 0.99
CA VAL A 105 -1.23 -0.44 1.49
C VAL A 105 -2.66 -0.19 1.94
N ASP A 106 -2.83 0.24 3.19
CA ASP A 106 -4.11 0.66 3.78
C ASP A 106 -3.85 1.53 5.00
N THR A 107 -3.32 2.73 4.75
CA THR A 107 -2.92 3.70 5.77
C THR A 107 -3.55 5.08 5.50
N PRO A 108 -4.00 5.80 6.53
CA PRO A 108 -4.30 7.22 6.41
C PRO A 108 -3.02 8.07 6.26
N GLY A 109 -1.84 7.50 6.56
CA GLY A 109 -0.53 8.13 6.47
C GLY A 109 0.42 7.64 7.56
N ALA A 110 1.68 8.06 7.48
CA ALA A 110 2.65 7.79 8.53
C ALA A 110 2.24 8.49 9.85
N TYR A 111 2.58 7.91 11.00
CA TYR A 111 2.24 8.51 12.29
C TYR A 111 2.93 9.88 12.46
N CYS A 112 2.15 10.89 12.83
CA CYS A 112 2.58 12.29 12.94
C CYS A 112 2.77 12.74 14.40
N GLY A 113 3.49 11.95 15.19
CA GLY A 113 3.81 12.25 16.59
C GLY A 113 5.27 12.65 16.83
N VAL A 114 5.53 13.25 17.99
CA VAL A 114 6.88 13.69 18.40
C VAL A 114 7.85 12.53 18.41
N GLU A 115 7.43 11.38 18.91
CA GLU A 115 8.28 10.21 19.05
C GLU A 115 8.66 9.63 17.67
N ALA A 116 7.80 9.77 16.66
CA ALA A 116 8.13 9.40 15.28
C ALA A 116 9.17 10.35 14.67
N GLU A 117 9.06 11.65 14.95
CA GLU A 117 10.04 12.65 14.49
C GLU A 117 11.41 12.45 15.14
N GLU A 118 11.46 12.24 16.46
CA GLU A 118 12.69 11.95 17.21
C GLU A 118 13.43 10.71 16.68
N ARG A 119 12.67 9.74 16.15
CA ARG A 119 13.20 8.51 15.56
C ARG A 119 13.39 8.57 14.04
N GLY A 120 13.15 9.72 13.40
CA GLY A 120 13.43 9.95 11.98
C GLY A 120 12.39 9.40 11.01
N GLN A 121 11.13 9.81 11.15
CA GLN A 121 10.04 9.42 10.23
C GLN A 121 10.35 9.76 8.76
N GLY A 122 10.81 10.98 8.50
CA GLY A 122 11.23 11.40 7.16
C GLY A 122 12.39 10.57 6.61
N GLU A 123 13.38 10.22 7.44
CA GLU A 123 14.51 9.37 7.04
C GLU A 123 14.05 7.95 6.70
N ALA A 124 13.22 7.34 7.54
CA ALA A 124 12.78 5.97 7.35
C ALA A 124 11.97 5.80 6.06
N ILE A 125 11.08 6.76 5.76
CA ILE A 125 10.34 6.81 4.49
C ILE A 125 11.31 7.02 3.33
N ALA A 126 12.15 8.07 3.37
CA ALA A 126 13.08 8.37 2.28
C ALA A 126 14.03 7.20 1.98
N ARG A 127 14.49 6.51 3.03
CA ARG A 127 15.36 5.34 2.91
C ARG A 127 14.66 4.17 2.23
N ASN A 128 13.37 3.95 2.51
CA ASN A 128 12.57 2.96 1.80
C ASN A 128 12.49 3.31 0.31
N LEU A 129 12.16 4.56 -0.03
CA LEU A 129 12.06 4.98 -1.43
C LEU A 129 13.39 4.75 -2.19
N TYR A 130 14.49 5.18 -1.58
CA TYR A 130 15.83 5.06 -2.15
C TYR A 130 16.28 3.62 -2.35
N GLU A 131 15.96 2.71 -1.43
CA GLU A 131 16.43 1.33 -1.51
C GLU A 131 15.54 0.45 -2.40
N LEU A 132 14.22 0.67 -2.36
CA LEU A 132 13.26 -0.10 -3.14
C LEU A 132 13.41 0.15 -4.64
N ILE A 133 13.84 1.33 -5.07
CA ILE A 133 14.03 1.63 -6.51
C ILE A 133 15.07 0.72 -7.17
N THR A 134 16.09 0.30 -6.41
CA THR A 134 17.17 -0.59 -6.89
C THR A 134 17.09 -2.02 -6.38
N LEU A 135 16.02 -2.40 -5.67
CA LEU A 135 15.91 -3.71 -5.05
C LEU A 135 15.80 -4.83 -6.11
N PRO A 136 16.73 -5.81 -6.18
CA PRO A 136 16.83 -6.75 -7.30
C PRO A 136 15.86 -7.93 -7.17
N THR A 137 14.57 -7.65 -7.02
CA THR A 137 13.49 -8.64 -6.99
C THR A 137 12.17 -7.98 -7.42
N PRO A 138 11.18 -8.72 -7.95
CA PRO A 138 9.86 -8.17 -8.24
C PRO A 138 9.19 -7.60 -6.99
N ILE A 139 8.59 -6.41 -7.13
CA ILE A 139 7.77 -5.77 -6.10
C ILE A 139 6.40 -5.46 -6.69
N ILE A 140 5.36 -5.94 -6.05
CA ILE A 140 3.97 -5.68 -6.41
C ILE A 140 3.31 -4.99 -5.21
N THR A 141 2.68 -3.84 -5.44
CA THR A 141 1.94 -3.13 -4.39
C THR A 141 0.46 -3.11 -4.73
N VAL A 142 -0.40 -3.40 -3.75
CA VAL A 142 -1.85 -3.27 -3.87
C VAL A 142 -2.38 -2.32 -2.80
N VAL A 143 -3.05 -1.25 -3.23
CA VAL A 143 -3.78 -0.35 -2.32
C VAL A 143 -5.16 -0.94 -2.07
N LEU A 144 -5.39 -1.37 -0.83
CA LEU A 144 -6.63 -2.03 -0.41
C LEU A 144 -7.73 -1.04 -0.01
N GLY A 145 -7.35 0.08 0.58
CA GLY A 145 -8.28 1.08 1.08
C GLY A 145 -7.71 2.47 0.90
N GLU A 146 -7.06 2.99 1.93
CA GLU A 146 -6.44 4.32 1.90
C GLU A 146 -4.94 4.25 1.57
N GLY A 147 -4.50 5.00 0.56
CA GLY A 147 -3.11 5.25 0.22
C GLY A 147 -2.68 6.64 0.66
N GLY A 148 -2.41 6.80 1.97
CA GLY A 148 -2.08 8.07 2.59
C GLY A 148 -0.64 8.54 2.37
N SER A 149 -0.45 9.50 1.44
CA SER A 149 0.74 10.33 1.31
C SER A 149 2.07 9.55 1.31
N GLY A 150 3.12 10.12 1.90
CA GLY A 150 4.44 9.52 2.04
C GLY A 150 4.45 8.18 2.80
N GLY A 151 3.47 7.96 3.68
CA GLY A 151 3.37 6.71 4.43
C GLY A 151 3.05 5.53 3.54
N ALA A 152 2.04 5.67 2.68
CA ALA A 152 1.73 4.71 1.63
C ALA A 152 2.84 4.61 0.58
N LEU A 153 3.44 5.75 0.20
CA LEU A 153 4.49 5.81 -0.81
C LEU A 153 5.73 4.98 -0.40
N ALA A 154 6.03 4.92 0.89
CA ALA A 154 7.13 4.12 1.44
C ALA A 154 7.05 2.64 1.06
N LEU A 155 5.84 2.11 0.80
CA LEU A 155 5.60 0.73 0.37
C LEU A 155 5.14 0.62 -1.10
N SER A 156 5.13 1.74 -1.84
CA SER A 156 4.60 1.80 -3.21
C SER A 156 5.66 1.97 -4.30
N ILE A 157 6.94 1.96 -3.95
CA ILE A 157 8.01 1.85 -4.96
C ILE A 157 8.07 0.40 -5.47
N CYS A 158 7.41 0.18 -6.61
CA CYS A 158 7.10 -1.16 -7.11
C CYS A 158 7.16 -1.26 -8.63
N ASP A 159 7.20 -2.49 -9.14
CA ASP A 159 7.10 -2.78 -10.56
C ASP A 159 5.66 -2.70 -11.06
N GLU A 160 4.70 -3.17 -10.26
CA GLU A 160 3.27 -3.13 -10.57
C GLU A 160 2.48 -2.58 -9.38
N LEU A 161 1.74 -1.48 -9.59
CA LEU A 161 0.87 -0.85 -8.60
C LEU A 161 -0.57 -1.13 -9.00
N ALA A 162 -1.28 -1.93 -8.20
CA ALA A 162 -2.71 -2.10 -8.32
C ALA A 162 -3.46 -1.35 -7.21
N MET A 163 -4.70 -1.00 -7.51
CA MET A 163 -5.64 -0.44 -6.55
C MET A 163 -6.93 -1.23 -6.60
N LEU A 164 -7.55 -1.48 -5.45
CA LEU A 164 -8.94 -1.93 -5.46
C LEU A 164 -9.84 -0.82 -6.00
N GLU A 165 -10.95 -1.19 -6.64
CA GLU A 165 -11.84 -0.27 -7.34
C GLU A 165 -12.27 0.97 -6.51
N ASN A 166 -12.52 0.78 -5.22
CA ASN A 166 -12.91 1.87 -4.32
C ASN A 166 -11.74 2.49 -3.55
N ALA A 167 -10.53 1.94 -3.67
CA ALA A 167 -9.36 2.48 -3.00
C ALA A 167 -9.04 3.91 -3.47
N VAL A 168 -8.44 4.67 -2.56
CA VAL A 168 -8.01 6.05 -2.82
C VAL A 168 -6.51 6.18 -2.59
N TYR A 169 -5.83 7.01 -3.36
CA TYR A 169 -4.42 7.33 -3.18
C TYR A 169 -4.25 8.85 -3.31
N SER A 170 -3.74 9.50 -2.26
CA SER A 170 -3.59 10.95 -2.24
C SER A 170 -2.32 11.43 -1.54
N VAL A 171 -1.80 12.56 -2.00
CA VAL A 171 -0.67 13.27 -1.38
C VAL A 171 -1.01 13.87 -0.02
N ILE A 172 -2.30 14.15 0.24
CA ILE A 172 -2.82 14.71 1.48
C ILE A 172 -4.25 14.20 1.71
N SER A 173 -4.70 14.11 2.96
CA SER A 173 -6.11 13.80 3.22
C SER A 173 -7.01 14.88 2.62
N PRO A 174 -8.18 14.53 2.04
CA PRO A 174 -9.11 15.52 1.49
C PRO A 174 -9.52 16.58 2.53
N ARG A 175 -9.70 16.18 3.79
CA ARG A 175 -10.01 17.11 4.89
C ARG A 175 -8.87 18.09 5.15
N GLY A 176 -7.63 17.62 5.08
CA GLY A 176 -6.42 18.43 5.19
C GLY A 176 -6.32 19.45 4.05
N ALA A 177 -6.49 19.00 2.81
CA ALA A 177 -6.54 19.88 1.64
C ALA A 177 -7.64 20.94 1.76
N ALA A 178 -8.82 20.55 2.23
CA ALA A 178 -9.94 21.47 2.39
C ALA A 178 -9.66 22.59 3.41
N SER A 179 -9.06 22.21 4.54
CA SER A 179 -8.65 23.13 5.59
C SER A 179 -7.54 24.10 5.14
N ILE A 180 -6.68 23.71 4.20
CA ILE A 180 -5.58 24.56 3.71
C ILE A 180 -6.05 25.46 2.56
N LEU A 181 -6.65 24.87 1.52
CA LEU A 181 -6.97 25.57 0.27
C LEU A 181 -8.22 26.44 0.40
N TRP A 182 -9.25 25.94 1.09
CA TRP A 182 -10.51 26.66 1.28
C TRP A 182 -10.68 27.25 2.68
N LYS A 183 -9.76 26.97 3.62
CA LYS A 183 -9.88 27.36 5.04
C LYS A 183 -11.18 26.83 5.66
N ASP A 184 -11.71 25.74 5.12
CA ASP A 184 -13.00 25.17 5.48
C ASP A 184 -12.94 23.63 5.38
N PRO A 185 -12.84 22.92 6.52
CA PRO A 185 -12.78 21.45 6.54
C PRO A 185 -14.09 20.79 6.06
N THR A 186 -15.21 21.52 6.03
CA THR A 186 -16.49 20.96 5.58
C THR A 186 -16.53 20.71 4.08
N ARG A 187 -15.60 21.32 3.32
CA ARG A 187 -15.42 21.12 1.88
C ARG A 187 -14.58 19.89 1.53
N GLU A 188 -14.57 18.87 2.39
CA GLU A 188 -13.81 17.63 2.20
C GLU A 188 -14.21 16.92 0.90
N GLN A 189 -15.51 16.88 0.58
CA GLN A 189 -16.01 16.27 -0.66
C GLN A 189 -15.50 17.00 -1.91
N ASP A 190 -15.55 18.34 -1.91
CA ASP A 190 -15.01 19.14 -3.03
C ASP A 190 -13.50 18.90 -3.20
N ALA A 191 -12.77 18.78 -2.09
CA ALA A 191 -11.34 18.50 -2.10
C ALA A 191 -11.03 17.12 -2.66
N ALA A 192 -11.79 16.09 -2.28
CA ALA A 192 -11.60 14.72 -2.76
C ALA A 192 -11.75 14.65 -4.29
N GLU A 193 -12.75 15.32 -4.85
CA GLU A 193 -12.96 15.41 -6.31
C GLU A 193 -11.84 16.20 -7.00
N ALA A 194 -11.46 17.35 -6.45
CA ALA A 194 -10.43 18.21 -7.04
C ALA A 194 -9.05 17.53 -7.10
N LEU A 195 -8.74 16.69 -6.11
CA LEU A 195 -7.47 15.98 -5.99
C LEU A 195 -7.35 14.75 -6.90
N LYS A 196 -8.46 14.26 -7.51
CA LYS A 196 -8.46 13.08 -8.40
C LYS A 196 -7.81 11.85 -7.78
N ILE A 197 -8.33 11.43 -6.62
CA ILE A 197 -7.71 10.43 -5.74
C ILE A 197 -8.17 8.99 -5.99
N THR A 198 -9.09 8.75 -6.92
CA THR A 198 -9.72 7.43 -7.09
C THR A 198 -8.85 6.49 -7.92
N ALA A 199 -9.02 5.17 -7.75
CA ALA A 199 -8.32 4.18 -8.57
C ALA A 199 -8.41 4.44 -10.08
N ASP A 200 -9.58 4.90 -10.56
CA ASP A 200 -9.81 5.25 -11.97
C ASP A 200 -9.01 6.50 -12.37
N ASP A 201 -8.96 7.53 -11.52
CA ASP A 201 -8.14 8.72 -11.75
C ASP A 201 -6.65 8.38 -11.82
N LEU A 202 -6.15 7.62 -10.84
CA LEU A 202 -4.73 7.24 -10.78
C LEU A 202 -4.35 6.32 -11.95
N LYS A 203 -5.31 5.54 -12.47
CA LYS A 203 -5.12 4.76 -13.69
C LYS A 203 -5.05 5.64 -14.92
N MET A 204 -5.90 6.67 -15.03
CA MET A 204 -5.85 7.66 -16.12
C MET A 204 -4.59 8.52 -16.09
N LEU A 205 -4.01 8.76 -14.92
CA LEU A 205 -2.77 9.51 -14.71
C LEU A 205 -1.50 8.65 -14.88
N ASP A 206 -1.63 7.39 -15.31
CA ASP A 206 -0.53 6.42 -15.45
C ASP A 206 0.30 6.21 -14.16
N VAL A 207 -0.32 6.44 -13.00
CA VAL A 207 0.27 6.16 -11.68
C VAL A 207 -0.04 4.72 -11.26
N ALA A 208 -1.30 4.29 -11.39
CA ALA A 208 -1.72 2.91 -11.14
C ALA A 208 -1.71 2.09 -12.44
N ASP A 209 -1.24 0.85 -12.36
CA ASP A 209 -1.17 -0.07 -13.50
C ASP A 209 -2.46 -0.86 -13.68
N THR A 210 -3.14 -1.19 -12.58
CA THR A 210 -4.34 -2.06 -12.62
C THR A 210 -5.36 -1.61 -11.59
N VAL A 211 -6.64 -1.60 -11.98
CA VAL A 211 -7.77 -1.49 -11.05
C VAL A 211 -8.38 -2.87 -10.88
N ILE A 212 -8.39 -3.39 -9.65
CA ILE A 212 -8.97 -4.69 -9.33
C ILE A 212 -10.42 -4.46 -8.93
N SER A 213 -11.34 -5.02 -9.71
CA SER A 213 -12.78 -4.88 -9.47
C SER A 213 -13.18 -5.46 -8.11
N GLU A 214 -14.01 -4.71 -7.40
CA GLU A 214 -14.62 -5.16 -6.16
C GLU A 214 -15.97 -5.85 -6.46
N PRO A 215 -16.47 -6.71 -5.56
CA PRO A 215 -17.86 -7.15 -5.58
C PRO A 215 -18.82 -5.96 -5.62
N VAL A 216 -20.01 -6.17 -6.17
CA VAL A 216 -21.04 -5.12 -6.27
C VAL A 216 -21.31 -4.50 -4.89
N GLY A 217 -21.13 -3.19 -4.79
CA GLY A 217 -21.30 -2.42 -3.55
C GLY A 217 -20.08 -2.40 -2.62
N GLY A 218 -18.98 -3.09 -2.96
CA GLY A 218 -17.69 -3.02 -2.28
C GLY A 218 -17.19 -4.37 -1.76
N ALA A 219 -15.90 -4.41 -1.41
CA ALA A 219 -15.20 -5.60 -0.90
C ALA A 219 -15.87 -6.29 0.30
N HIS A 220 -16.57 -5.52 1.16
CA HIS A 220 -17.28 -6.04 2.33
C HIS A 220 -18.51 -6.89 1.99
N ASN A 221 -19.10 -6.74 0.79
CA ASN A 221 -20.29 -7.49 0.41
C ASN A 221 -19.99 -8.94 0.04
N ASN A 222 -18.79 -9.23 -0.48
CA ASN A 222 -18.33 -10.59 -0.72
C ASN A 222 -16.82 -10.70 -0.52
N PRO A 223 -16.36 -10.80 0.74
CA PRO A 223 -14.93 -10.89 1.06
C PRO A 223 -14.21 -12.07 0.42
N VAL A 224 -14.92 -13.19 0.24
CA VAL A 224 -14.37 -14.41 -0.40
C VAL A 224 -14.06 -14.12 -1.87
N GLN A 225 -15.02 -13.60 -2.63
CA GLN A 225 -14.80 -13.22 -4.03
C GLN A 225 -13.71 -12.16 -4.16
N MET A 226 -13.65 -11.19 -3.24
CA MET A 226 -12.60 -10.18 -3.26
C MET A 226 -11.22 -10.79 -3.04
N ALA A 227 -11.08 -11.74 -2.11
CA ALA A 227 -9.83 -12.46 -1.89
C ALA A 227 -9.42 -13.29 -3.11
N GLU A 228 -10.38 -13.94 -3.79
CA GLU A 228 -10.15 -14.68 -5.03
C GLU A 228 -9.64 -13.76 -6.16
N ASN A 229 -10.31 -12.62 -6.39
CA ASN A 229 -9.90 -11.63 -7.38
C ASN A 229 -8.47 -11.13 -7.12
N LEU A 230 -8.17 -10.84 -5.86
CA LEU A 230 -6.85 -10.37 -5.44
C LEU A 230 -5.79 -11.47 -5.60
N GLN A 231 -6.09 -12.72 -5.23
CA GLN A 231 -5.19 -13.85 -5.41
C GLN A 231 -4.89 -14.10 -6.89
N GLU A 232 -5.91 -14.08 -7.77
CA GLU A 232 -5.74 -14.28 -9.21
C GLU A 232 -4.82 -13.21 -9.81
N TYR A 233 -5.07 -11.93 -9.47
CA TYR A 233 -4.21 -10.83 -9.88
C TYR A 233 -2.75 -11.04 -9.42
N LEU A 234 -2.54 -11.35 -8.14
CA LEU A 234 -1.20 -11.53 -7.58
C LEU A 234 -0.46 -12.70 -8.24
N ILE A 235 -1.13 -13.83 -8.50
CA ILE A 235 -0.53 -14.97 -9.21
C ILE A 235 -0.06 -14.54 -10.61
N GLY A 236 -0.91 -13.81 -11.34
CA GLY A 236 -0.59 -13.28 -12.67
C GLY A 236 0.61 -12.33 -12.65
N ALA A 237 0.58 -11.35 -11.74
CA ALA A 237 1.63 -10.34 -11.59
C ALA A 237 2.97 -10.97 -11.19
N VAL A 238 2.98 -11.84 -10.17
CA VAL A 238 4.18 -12.57 -9.73
C VAL A 238 4.76 -13.40 -10.88
N LYS A 239 3.93 -14.18 -11.58
CA LYS A 239 4.39 -15.01 -12.70
C LYS A 239 5.00 -14.18 -13.83
N LYS A 240 4.34 -13.08 -14.22
CA LYS A 240 4.78 -12.17 -15.27
C LYS A 240 6.12 -11.51 -14.91
N LEU A 241 6.21 -10.91 -13.73
CA LEU A 241 7.40 -10.15 -13.32
C LEU A 241 8.60 -11.04 -13.03
N SER A 242 8.38 -12.25 -12.53
CA SER A 242 9.46 -13.23 -12.27
C SER A 242 10.13 -13.75 -13.56
N GLN A 243 9.53 -13.54 -14.73
CA GLN A 243 10.11 -13.87 -16.03
C GLN A 243 10.97 -12.74 -16.60
N VAL A 244 10.95 -11.55 -15.99
CA VAL A 244 11.73 -10.40 -16.45
C VAL A 244 13.14 -10.48 -15.88
N PRO A 245 14.21 -10.39 -16.71
CA PRO A 245 15.57 -10.30 -16.22
C PRO A 245 15.76 -9.12 -15.27
N ILE A 246 16.50 -9.31 -14.17
CA ILE A 246 16.65 -8.30 -13.11
C ILE A 246 17.12 -6.94 -13.64
N GLU A 247 18.07 -6.89 -14.57
CA GLU A 247 18.53 -5.62 -15.16
C GLU A 247 17.39 -4.86 -15.85
N LYS A 248 16.54 -5.57 -16.60
CA LYS A 248 15.37 -5.00 -17.26
C LYS A 248 14.28 -4.62 -16.26
N LEU A 249 14.08 -5.42 -15.21
CA LEU A 249 13.14 -5.14 -14.12
C LEU A 249 13.50 -3.80 -13.44
N LEU A 250 14.77 -3.61 -13.06
CA LEU A 250 15.25 -2.39 -12.43
C LEU A 250 15.15 -1.17 -13.36
N ALA A 251 15.52 -1.32 -14.64
CA ALA A 251 15.38 -0.24 -15.62
C ALA A 251 13.91 0.15 -15.83
N ASN A 252 13.00 -0.83 -15.92
CA ASN A 252 11.57 -0.58 -16.03
C ASN A 252 11.03 0.15 -14.79
N ARG A 253 11.41 -0.28 -13.59
CA ARG A 253 11.01 0.38 -12.34
C ARG A 253 11.50 1.82 -12.29
N TYR A 254 12.78 2.06 -12.60
CA TYR A 254 13.32 3.42 -12.66
C TYR A 254 12.53 4.30 -13.64
N ASN A 255 12.31 3.81 -14.86
CA ASN A 255 11.59 4.55 -15.89
C ASN A 255 10.11 4.81 -15.52
N LYS A 256 9.45 3.84 -14.86
CA LYS A 256 8.08 3.98 -14.35
C LYS A 256 7.94 5.19 -13.44
N PHE A 257 8.86 5.40 -12.51
CA PHE A 257 8.81 6.56 -11.61
C PHE A 257 9.34 7.84 -12.28
N ARG A 258 10.33 7.73 -13.18
CA ARG A 258 10.94 8.90 -13.84
C ARG A 258 9.98 9.64 -14.78
N LYS A 259 9.02 8.93 -15.38
CA LYS A 259 7.98 9.49 -16.26
C LYS A 259 6.83 10.19 -15.52
N VAL A 260 6.74 10.07 -14.21
CA VAL A 260 5.64 10.66 -13.44
C VAL A 260 5.86 12.17 -13.32
N GLY A 261 4.85 12.93 -13.72
CA GLY A 261 4.87 14.39 -13.75
C GLY A 261 4.76 14.92 -15.18
N ASP A 262 3.92 15.94 -15.36
CA ASP A 262 3.77 16.66 -16.63
C ASP A 262 4.30 18.09 -16.42
N VAL A 263 5.34 18.44 -17.19
CA VAL A 263 6.00 19.75 -17.11
C VAL A 263 6.10 20.31 -18.53
N SER A 264 5.62 21.54 -18.74
CA SER A 264 5.85 22.26 -19.99
C SER A 264 7.32 22.65 -20.09
N GLU A 265 7.90 22.49 -21.29
CA GLU A 265 9.25 22.98 -21.61
C GLU A 265 9.39 24.50 -21.50
#